data_AF-A0A7T3KW20-F1
#
_entry.id   AF-A0A7T3KW20-F1
#
_cell.length_a   1.000
_cell.length_b   1.000
_cell.length_c   1.000
_cell.angle_alpha   90.00
_cell.angle_beta   90.00
_cell.angle_gamma   90.00
#
_symmetry.space_group_name_H-M   'P 1'
#
loop_
_entity.id
_entity.type
_entity.pdbx_description
1 polymer ?
#
loop_
_entity_poly.entity_id
_entity_poly.type
_entity_poly.pdbx_seq_one_letter_code
_entity_poly.pdbx_strand_id
1 'polypeptide(L)'
;MTSRRRFLRRTGGALGLGLGGGLAGCGYRPGGGDVRWRASGNFASFPTGALEVTDGLVVTVADSTTSFDIDREEWVSGGRVTAYSTADGTQLWSDHLDADLSCHAVGDGGAAVGFDGTVVRYGADGRRWRFAVDEPLLALGVAGEWAYGLTESGALVACSDGVERWWVDLEPELGGADVGFDPVVAASADAVLCSVGGTVHCVDPSGRRRWARSEVDARRFSVVDGEVFASSGTGLAALDGSTGESRWITDDRVGRFAVTTDAAYCAFDAELRAYDRSGDLRWAIPDDRRSGRNRPGLDRPDYQGRVAADSEGVYVDSSAGLAAVAPSDGRVRWRLSNRTLSAGPYLVESGVLVVDDGELVCHYR
;
A
#
# COMPACT_ATOMS: atom_id res chain seq x y z
N MET A 1 -51.21 9.14 -24.52
CA MET A 1 -52.12 8.03 -24.15
C MET A 1 -51.74 7.56 -22.76
N THR A 2 -52.69 7.61 -21.85
CA THR A 2 -52.61 7.38 -20.40
C THR A 2 -52.90 5.92 -20.03
N SER A 3 -52.15 5.35 -19.08
CA SER A 3 -52.57 4.23 -18.21
C SER A 3 -51.46 4.03 -17.15
N ARG A 4 -51.51 4.44 -15.88
CA ARG A 4 -52.45 4.28 -14.75
C ARG A 4 -52.78 2.82 -14.38
N ARG A 5 -51.97 2.26 -13.47
CA ARG A 5 -52.44 1.30 -12.45
C ARG A 5 -51.84 1.63 -11.07
N ARG A 6 -52.71 2.13 -10.19
CA ARG A 6 -52.60 2.04 -8.73
C ARG A 6 -53.36 0.77 -8.31
N PHE A 7 -52.83 0.00 -7.35
CA PHE A 7 -53.68 -0.69 -6.39
C PHE A 7 -53.04 -0.68 -5.00
N LEU A 8 -53.93 -0.61 -4.01
CA LEU A 8 -53.74 -0.15 -2.63
C LEU A 8 -53.54 -1.30 -1.64
N ARG A 9 -52.92 -0.93 -0.50
CA ARG A 9 -53.17 -1.38 0.89
C ARG A 9 -53.03 -2.87 1.23
N ARG A 10 -52.12 -3.13 2.19
CA ARG A 10 -52.51 -3.81 3.44
C ARG A 10 -51.72 -3.26 4.62
N THR A 11 -52.44 -2.50 5.44
CA THR A 11 -52.17 -2.26 6.85
C THR A 11 -52.36 -3.57 7.61
N GLY A 12 -51.36 -3.98 8.38
CA GLY A 12 -51.45 -5.08 9.34
C GLY A 12 -50.53 -4.76 10.51
N GLY A 13 -51.11 -4.20 11.57
CA GLY A 13 -50.41 -3.96 12.82
C GLY A 13 -50.18 -5.27 13.57
N ALA A 14 -49.00 -5.42 14.14
CA ALA A 14 -48.75 -6.31 15.27
C ALA A 14 -47.88 -5.54 16.27
N LEU A 15 -48.53 -5.07 17.34
CA LEU A 15 -47.90 -4.65 18.58
C LEU A 15 -47.29 -5.90 19.22
N GLY A 16 -45.97 -6.03 19.16
CA GLY A 16 -45.19 -6.97 19.94
C GLY A 16 -44.36 -6.21 20.98
N LEU A 17 -44.97 -5.95 22.14
CA LEU A 17 -44.22 -5.64 23.36
C LEU A 17 -43.52 -6.92 23.81
N GLY A 18 -42.20 -6.89 23.95
CA GLY A 18 -41.43 -8.06 24.37
C GLY A 18 -39.98 -7.74 24.70
N LEU A 19 -39.78 -7.09 25.84
CA LEU A 19 -38.57 -7.17 26.68
C LEU A 19 -37.22 -6.91 25.97
N GLY A 20 -36.93 -5.62 25.76
CA GLY A 20 -35.55 -5.14 25.73
C GLY A 20 -34.93 -5.27 27.11
N GLY A 21 -34.59 -6.50 27.50
CA GLY A 21 -33.68 -6.77 28.59
C GLY A 21 -32.31 -6.26 28.17
N GLY A 22 -32.00 -5.02 28.55
CA GLY A 22 -30.64 -4.52 28.53
C GLY A 22 -29.82 -5.41 29.43
N LEU A 23 -29.17 -6.42 28.84
CA LEU A 23 -28.05 -7.09 29.49
C LEU A 23 -27.05 -5.97 29.75
N ALA A 24 -26.92 -5.58 31.01
CA ALA A 24 -25.75 -4.89 31.52
C ALA A 24 -24.57 -5.86 31.38
N GLY A 25 -24.15 -6.08 30.13
CA GLY A 25 -22.93 -6.80 29.83
C GLY A 25 -21.81 -5.99 30.44
N CYS A 26 -21.00 -6.62 31.29
CA CYS A 26 -19.76 -6.08 31.79
C CYS A 26 -19.04 -5.41 30.62
N GLY A 27 -19.01 -4.07 30.62
CA GLY A 27 -18.66 -3.28 29.45
C GLY A 27 -17.19 -3.44 29.11
N TYR A 28 -16.88 -4.49 28.35
CA TYR A 28 -15.56 -4.66 27.77
C TYR A 28 -15.29 -3.47 26.86
N ARG A 29 -14.25 -2.70 27.18
CA ARG A 29 -13.72 -1.69 26.27
C ARG A 29 -12.50 -2.30 25.61
N PRO A 30 -12.52 -2.53 24.29
CA PRO A 30 -11.36 -3.10 23.62
C PRO A 30 -10.15 -2.17 23.78
N GLY A 31 -9.01 -2.77 24.10
CA GLY A 31 -7.71 -2.11 24.14
C GLY A 31 -6.99 -2.23 22.78
N GLY A 32 -5.90 -1.49 22.64
CA GLY A 32 -5.03 -1.61 21.46
C GLY A 32 -4.50 -3.03 21.30
N GLY A 33 -4.48 -3.52 20.06
CA GLY A 33 -4.15 -4.90 19.73
C GLY A 33 -5.33 -5.88 19.80
N ASP A 34 -6.45 -5.52 20.42
CA ASP A 34 -7.64 -6.37 20.38
C ASP A 34 -8.18 -6.49 18.96
N VAL A 35 -8.71 -7.66 18.63
CA VAL A 35 -9.27 -7.89 17.30
C VAL A 35 -10.62 -7.20 17.18
N ARG A 36 -10.72 -6.35 16.16
CA ARG A 36 -11.96 -5.69 15.78
C ARG A 36 -12.81 -6.59 14.89
N TRP A 37 -12.22 -7.14 13.85
CA TRP A 37 -12.87 -8.09 12.94
C TRP A 37 -11.84 -9.01 12.27
N ARG A 38 -12.33 -10.12 11.73
CA ARG A 38 -11.58 -11.05 10.87
C ARG A 38 -12.40 -11.38 9.63
N ALA A 39 -11.72 -11.50 8.50
CA ALA A 39 -12.30 -12.04 7.29
C ALA A 39 -11.40 -13.15 6.76
N SER A 40 -11.97 -14.36 6.70
CA SER A 40 -11.32 -15.50 6.10
C SER A 40 -11.33 -15.37 4.58
N GLY A 41 -10.22 -15.72 3.96
CA GLY A 41 -10.05 -15.76 2.51
C GLY A 41 -8.74 -16.49 2.20
N ASN A 42 -8.40 -16.68 0.93
CA ASN A 42 -7.11 -17.24 0.57
C ASN A 42 -6.05 -16.14 0.48
N PHE A 43 -5.83 -15.39 1.58
CA PHE A 43 -4.87 -14.27 1.57
C PHE A 43 -3.41 -14.74 1.73
N ALA A 44 -3.18 -16.01 2.08
CA ALA A 44 -1.85 -16.58 2.23
C ALA A 44 -1.13 -16.83 0.90
N SER A 45 -1.87 -16.97 -0.20
CA SER A 45 -1.30 -17.32 -1.51
C SER A 45 -0.80 -16.12 -2.32
N PHE A 46 -0.92 -14.90 -1.81
CA PHE A 46 -0.48 -13.71 -2.53
C PHE A 46 0.98 -13.39 -2.22
N PRO A 47 1.81 -13.06 -3.23
CA PRO A 47 3.17 -12.61 -2.99
C PRO A 47 3.19 -11.31 -2.17
N THR A 48 4.30 -11.09 -1.48
CA THR A 48 4.50 -9.96 -0.59
C THR A 48 4.57 -8.62 -1.35
N GLY A 49 3.42 -7.98 -1.60
CA GLY A 49 3.28 -6.78 -2.43
C GLY A 49 2.03 -6.78 -3.32
N ALA A 50 1.35 -7.93 -3.38
CA ALA A 50 0.07 -8.11 -4.03
C ALA A 50 -1.13 -7.64 -3.17
N LEU A 51 -0.90 -7.02 -2.00
CA LEU A 51 -1.96 -6.53 -1.13
C LEU A 51 -1.60 -5.15 -0.60
N GLU A 52 -2.48 -4.18 -0.86
CA GLU A 52 -2.33 -2.79 -0.42
C GLU A 52 -3.70 -2.22 -0.01
N VAL A 53 -3.70 -1.06 0.65
CA VAL A 53 -4.90 -0.43 1.20
C VAL A 53 -5.01 1.01 0.70
N THR A 54 -6.21 1.42 0.30
CA THR A 54 -6.54 2.78 -0.13
C THR A 54 -8.02 3.05 0.07
N ASP A 55 -8.43 4.27 0.45
CA ASP A 55 -9.82 4.76 0.41
C ASP A 55 -10.92 3.76 0.82
N GLY A 56 -10.73 3.08 1.96
CA GLY A 56 -11.71 2.11 2.46
C GLY A 56 -11.66 0.73 1.80
N LEU A 57 -10.68 0.49 0.94
CA LEU A 57 -10.44 -0.75 0.20
C LEU A 57 -9.16 -1.43 0.66
N VAL A 58 -9.21 -2.75 0.79
CA VAL A 58 -8.05 -3.64 0.69
C VAL A 58 -8.08 -4.20 -0.71
N VAL A 59 -7.04 -3.96 -1.51
CA VAL A 59 -6.94 -4.47 -2.86
C VAL A 59 -5.91 -5.59 -2.89
N THR A 60 -6.29 -6.74 -3.46
CA THR A 60 -5.37 -7.82 -3.80
C THR A 60 -5.19 -7.94 -5.31
N VAL A 61 -3.96 -8.19 -5.73
CA VAL A 61 -3.56 -8.35 -7.12
C VAL A 61 -2.82 -9.67 -7.26
N ALA A 62 -3.23 -10.54 -8.16
CA ALA A 62 -2.46 -11.73 -8.52
C ALA A 62 -2.09 -11.62 -9.98
N ASP A 63 -0.78 -11.67 -10.26
CA ASP A 63 -0.24 -11.43 -11.59
C ASP A 63 -0.68 -12.52 -12.58
N SER A 64 -0.78 -13.76 -12.09
CA SER A 64 -1.31 -14.87 -12.84
C SER A 64 -2.11 -15.79 -11.93
N THR A 65 -3.32 -16.13 -12.36
CA THR A 65 -4.17 -17.12 -11.71
C THR A 65 -4.79 -18.00 -12.79
N THR A 66 -4.83 -19.31 -12.52
CA THR A 66 -5.52 -20.26 -13.38
C THR A 66 -6.83 -20.64 -12.70
N SER A 67 -7.95 -20.44 -13.40
CA SER A 67 -9.28 -20.80 -12.91
C SER A 67 -10.10 -21.47 -14.00
N PHE A 68 -11.07 -22.29 -13.61
CA PHE A 68 -11.96 -22.95 -14.55
C PHE A 68 -13.21 -22.08 -14.74
N ASP A 69 -13.41 -21.56 -15.94
CA ASP A 69 -14.63 -20.86 -16.34
C ASP A 69 -15.70 -21.90 -16.66
N ILE A 70 -16.71 -22.00 -15.79
CA ILE A 70 -17.77 -23.01 -15.92
C ILE A 70 -18.69 -22.73 -17.11
N ASP A 71 -18.87 -21.46 -17.50
CA ASP A 71 -19.74 -21.08 -18.60
C ASP A 71 -19.10 -21.39 -19.95
N ARG A 72 -17.76 -21.29 -20.01
CA ARG A 72 -16.96 -21.64 -21.19
C ARG A 72 -16.42 -23.08 -21.18
N GLU A 73 -16.55 -23.77 -20.05
CA GLU A 73 -15.96 -25.10 -19.80
C GLU A 73 -14.45 -25.17 -20.10
N GLU A 74 -13.71 -24.09 -19.84
CA GLU A 74 -12.29 -23.98 -20.15
C GLU A 74 -11.45 -23.46 -18.97
N TRP A 75 -10.17 -23.80 -18.97
CA TRP A 75 -9.22 -23.20 -18.04
C TRP A 75 -8.77 -21.86 -18.60
N VAL A 76 -9.07 -20.79 -17.88
CA VAL A 76 -8.60 -19.43 -18.17
C VAL A 76 -7.41 -19.11 -17.27
N SER A 77 -6.42 -18.42 -17.83
CA SER A 77 -5.25 -17.94 -17.11
C SER A 77 -5.12 -16.44 -17.30
N GLY A 78 -4.79 -15.75 -16.22
CA GLY A 78 -4.44 -14.35 -16.27
C GLY A 78 -4.53 -13.66 -14.92
N GLY A 79 -4.35 -12.36 -14.95
CA GLY A 79 -4.36 -11.50 -13.78
C GLY A 79 -5.69 -11.52 -13.05
N ARG A 80 -5.66 -11.30 -11.74
CA ARG A 80 -6.87 -11.09 -10.94
C ARG A 80 -6.70 -9.93 -9.99
N VAL A 81 -7.68 -9.04 -9.95
CA VAL A 81 -7.76 -7.94 -9.00
C VAL A 81 -9.02 -8.12 -8.16
N THR A 82 -8.89 -8.07 -6.84
CA THR A 82 -10.03 -8.21 -5.93
C THR A 82 -9.99 -7.12 -4.88
N ALA A 83 -11.14 -6.53 -4.55
CA ALA A 83 -11.22 -5.55 -3.47
C ALA A 83 -12.13 -6.03 -2.34
N TYR A 84 -11.75 -5.65 -1.13
CA TYR A 84 -12.45 -5.91 0.11
C TYR A 84 -12.65 -4.61 0.88
N SER A 85 -13.71 -4.52 1.67
CA SER A 85 -13.96 -3.39 2.57
C SER A 85 -12.98 -3.40 3.75
N THR A 86 -12.40 -2.26 4.11
CA THR A 86 -11.58 -2.12 5.33
C THR A 86 -12.42 -2.03 6.61
N ALA A 87 -13.75 -1.88 6.48
CA ALA A 87 -14.64 -1.81 7.62
C ALA A 87 -14.88 -3.18 8.28
N ASP A 88 -14.88 -4.24 7.46
CA ASP A 88 -15.27 -5.59 7.89
C ASP A 88 -14.63 -6.74 7.08
N GLY A 89 -13.82 -6.44 6.06
CA GLY A 89 -13.16 -7.44 5.20
C GLY A 89 -14.08 -8.11 4.20
N THR A 90 -15.31 -7.62 4.01
CA THR A 90 -16.21 -8.19 2.98
C THR A 90 -15.68 -7.94 1.58
N GLN A 91 -15.70 -8.96 0.72
CA GLN A 91 -15.35 -8.80 -0.69
C GLN A 91 -16.39 -7.92 -1.39
N LEU A 92 -15.93 -6.85 -2.04
CA LEU A 92 -16.77 -5.91 -2.76
C LEU A 92 -16.91 -6.32 -4.22
N TRP A 93 -15.79 -6.63 -4.87
CA TRP A 93 -15.74 -7.05 -6.26
C TRP A 93 -14.47 -7.85 -6.56
N SER A 94 -14.49 -8.60 -7.66
CA SER A 94 -13.33 -9.31 -8.21
C SER A 94 -13.41 -9.22 -9.74
N ASP A 95 -12.26 -9.00 -10.38
CA ASP A 95 -12.13 -8.90 -11.83
C ASP A 95 -10.98 -9.81 -12.30
N HIS A 96 -11.25 -10.62 -13.32
CA HIS A 96 -10.28 -11.51 -13.93
C HIS A 96 -9.95 -11.00 -15.34
N LEU A 97 -8.66 -10.96 -15.64
CA LEU A 97 -8.13 -10.43 -16.87
C LEU A 97 -7.60 -11.60 -17.71
N ASP A 98 -7.75 -11.50 -19.03
CA ASP A 98 -7.37 -12.55 -19.97
C ASP A 98 -5.86 -12.57 -20.30
N ALA A 99 -5.04 -11.88 -19.50
CA ALA A 99 -3.59 -11.80 -19.64
C ALA A 99 -2.91 -11.67 -18.27
N ASP A 100 -1.67 -12.15 -18.19
CA ASP A 100 -0.86 -12.00 -16.98
C ASP A 100 -0.44 -10.53 -16.78
N LEU A 101 -0.35 -10.08 -15.53
CA LEU A 101 0.01 -8.71 -15.20
C LEU A 101 1.52 -8.51 -15.28
N SER A 102 1.94 -7.37 -15.85
CA SER A 102 3.35 -6.95 -15.85
C SER A 102 3.66 -6.02 -14.67
N CYS A 103 2.68 -5.26 -14.20
CA CYS A 103 2.84 -4.33 -13.09
C CYS A 103 1.48 -3.94 -12.47
N HIS A 104 1.51 -3.41 -11.25
CA HIS A 104 0.35 -2.86 -10.57
C HIS A 104 0.75 -1.73 -9.62
N ALA A 105 -0.24 -0.93 -9.23
CA ALA A 105 -0.09 0.07 -8.19
C ALA A 105 -1.43 0.31 -7.48
N VAL A 106 -1.36 0.56 -6.17
CA VAL A 106 -2.49 1.06 -5.40
C VAL A 106 -2.11 2.44 -4.84
N GLY A 107 -3.05 3.37 -4.93
CA GLY A 107 -2.86 4.73 -4.45
C GLY A 107 -4.20 5.40 -4.25
N ASP A 108 -4.20 6.72 -4.12
CA ASP A 108 -5.43 7.48 -3.91
C ASP A 108 -6.46 7.17 -5.01
N GLY A 109 -7.70 6.89 -4.62
CA GLY A 109 -8.82 6.58 -5.50
C GLY A 109 -8.93 5.12 -5.97
N GLY A 110 -7.99 4.24 -5.62
CA GLY A 110 -8.06 2.79 -5.91
C GLY A 110 -6.77 2.18 -6.49
N ALA A 111 -6.90 1.23 -7.41
CA ALA A 111 -5.77 0.52 -8.01
C ALA A 111 -5.68 0.67 -9.54
N ALA A 112 -4.51 0.41 -10.10
CA ALA A 112 -4.29 0.21 -11.52
C ALA A 112 -3.43 -1.03 -11.76
N VAL A 113 -3.66 -1.71 -12.88
CA VAL A 113 -2.83 -2.83 -13.34
C VAL A 113 -2.44 -2.63 -14.80
N GLY A 114 -1.27 -3.16 -15.15
CA GLY A 114 -0.68 -3.09 -16.48
C GLY A 114 -0.44 -4.49 -17.03
N PHE A 115 -0.77 -4.70 -18.30
CA PHE A 115 -0.48 -5.94 -19.05
C PHE A 115 -0.55 -5.64 -20.54
N ASP A 116 0.33 -6.24 -21.37
CA ASP A 116 0.31 -6.11 -22.84
C ASP A 116 0.09 -4.67 -23.34
N GLY A 117 0.80 -3.70 -22.75
CA GLY A 117 0.66 -2.28 -23.05
C GLY A 117 -0.74 -1.69 -22.82
N THR A 118 -1.52 -2.29 -21.93
CA THR A 118 -2.81 -1.82 -21.46
C THR A 118 -2.70 -1.38 -20.00
N VAL A 119 -3.35 -0.27 -19.65
CA VAL A 119 -3.67 0.10 -18.26
C VAL A 119 -5.15 -0.13 -17.99
N VAL A 120 -5.48 -0.75 -16.86
CA VAL A 120 -6.85 -0.85 -16.34
C VAL A 120 -6.92 -0.19 -14.96
N ARG A 121 -7.86 0.73 -14.77
CA ARG A 121 -8.08 1.46 -13.51
C ARG A 121 -9.30 0.92 -12.76
N TYR A 122 -9.18 0.79 -11.45
CA TYR A 122 -10.21 0.28 -10.53
C TYR A 122 -10.53 1.25 -9.40
N GLY A 123 -11.81 1.44 -9.09
CA GLY A 123 -12.26 2.19 -7.91
C GLY A 123 -13.02 1.31 -6.91
N ALA A 124 -13.72 1.96 -5.98
CA ALA A 124 -14.58 1.29 -5.01
C ALA A 124 -15.63 0.37 -5.64
N ASP A 125 -16.15 0.75 -6.81
CA ASP A 125 -17.19 -0.01 -7.54
C ASP A 125 -16.65 -0.96 -8.61
N GLY A 126 -15.33 -1.21 -8.64
CA GLY A 126 -14.68 -2.07 -9.63
C GLY A 126 -14.04 -1.31 -10.78
N ARG A 127 -14.00 -1.92 -11.97
CA ARG A 127 -13.33 -1.37 -13.16
C ARG A 127 -13.95 -0.03 -13.57
N ARG A 128 -13.12 1.01 -13.67
CA ARG A 128 -13.52 2.36 -14.11
C ARG A 128 -13.31 2.56 -15.60
N TRP A 129 -12.11 2.27 -16.07
CA TRP A 129 -11.73 2.46 -17.47
C TRP A 129 -10.52 1.60 -17.85
N ARG A 130 -10.28 1.49 -19.16
CA ARG A 130 -9.14 0.82 -19.78
C ARG A 130 -8.54 1.74 -20.85
N PHE A 131 -7.22 1.75 -20.97
CA PHE A 131 -6.50 2.49 -21.99
C PHE A 131 -5.36 1.64 -22.59
N ALA A 132 -5.14 1.74 -23.90
CA ALA A 132 -4.04 1.07 -24.60
C ALA A 132 -2.91 2.09 -24.82
N VAL A 133 -1.77 1.84 -24.16
CA VAL A 133 -0.51 2.58 -24.30
C VAL A 133 0.26 2.10 -25.53
N ASP A 134 -0.04 0.89 -26.03
CA ASP A 134 0.60 0.22 -27.17
C ASP A 134 2.12 -0.01 -27.00
N GLU A 135 2.59 0.01 -25.75
CA GLU A 135 3.96 -0.31 -25.36
C GLU A 135 3.98 -1.04 -24.01
N PRO A 136 4.84 -2.06 -23.79
CA PRO A 136 4.95 -2.74 -22.51
C PRO A 136 5.24 -1.79 -21.34
N LEU A 137 4.63 -2.08 -20.20
CA LEU A 137 4.71 -1.28 -18.98
C LEU A 137 5.63 -1.95 -17.96
N LEU A 138 6.58 -1.17 -17.45
CA LEU A 138 7.54 -1.58 -16.41
C LEU A 138 7.02 -1.29 -14.99
N ALA A 139 6.31 -0.17 -14.81
CA ALA A 139 5.80 0.24 -13.51
C ALA A 139 4.57 1.15 -13.65
N LEU A 140 3.77 1.20 -12.57
CA LEU A 140 2.60 2.05 -12.48
C LEU A 140 2.63 2.91 -11.21
N GLY A 141 1.98 4.08 -11.28
CA GLY A 141 1.61 4.90 -10.14
C GLY A 141 0.17 5.37 -10.26
N VAL A 142 -0.50 5.60 -9.14
CA VAL A 142 -1.91 6.00 -9.08
C VAL A 142 -2.07 7.21 -8.17
N ALA A 143 -2.79 8.23 -8.63
CA ALA A 143 -3.21 9.36 -7.80
C ALA A 143 -4.59 9.86 -8.24
N GLY A 144 -5.58 9.74 -7.36
CA GLY A 144 -6.97 10.12 -7.66
C GLY A 144 -7.52 9.35 -8.86
N GLU A 145 -7.99 10.06 -9.88
CA GLU A 145 -8.53 9.45 -11.11
C GLU A 145 -7.44 9.00 -12.12
N TRP A 146 -6.19 9.35 -11.87
CA TRP A 146 -5.07 9.17 -12.80
C TRP A 146 -4.36 7.84 -12.60
N ALA A 147 -3.84 7.30 -13.70
CA ALA A 147 -2.78 6.31 -13.67
C ALA A 147 -1.60 6.80 -14.51
N TYR A 148 -0.39 6.55 -14.00
CA TYR A 148 0.87 6.91 -14.63
C TYR A 148 1.63 5.62 -14.94
N GLY A 149 1.90 5.35 -16.21
CA GLY A 149 2.64 4.17 -16.66
C GLY A 149 4.04 4.55 -17.12
N LEU A 150 5.05 3.83 -16.65
CA LEU A 150 6.39 3.88 -17.19
C LEU A 150 6.55 2.76 -18.21
N THR A 151 6.92 3.11 -19.44
CA THR A 151 7.08 2.16 -20.54
C THR A 151 8.49 1.60 -20.63
N GLU A 152 8.67 0.53 -21.40
CA GLU A 152 9.98 -0.09 -21.65
C GLU A 152 10.99 0.84 -22.34
N SER A 153 10.54 1.75 -23.21
CA SER A 153 11.40 2.79 -23.81
C SER A 153 11.80 3.90 -22.85
N GLY A 154 11.25 3.92 -21.63
CA GLY A 154 11.52 4.95 -20.63
C GLY A 154 10.62 6.17 -20.74
N ALA A 155 9.47 6.07 -21.41
CA ALA A 155 8.48 7.13 -21.39
C ALA A 155 7.54 7.02 -20.19
N LEU A 156 7.17 8.17 -19.63
CA LEU A 156 6.11 8.29 -18.63
C LEU A 156 4.84 8.76 -19.32
N VAL A 157 3.76 7.99 -19.15
CA VAL A 157 2.46 8.22 -19.79
C VAL A 157 1.42 8.45 -18.71
N ALA A 158 0.61 9.49 -18.86
CA ALA A 158 -0.52 9.74 -17.97
C ALA A 158 -1.85 9.48 -18.65
N CYS A 159 -2.68 8.71 -17.97
CA CYS A 159 -3.98 8.30 -18.43
C CYS A 159 -5.04 8.68 -17.40
N SER A 160 -6.17 9.20 -17.87
CA SER A 160 -7.35 9.46 -17.05
C SER A 160 -8.61 9.38 -17.89
N ASP A 161 -9.69 8.82 -17.34
CA ASP A 161 -10.95 8.53 -18.04
C ASP A 161 -10.79 7.65 -19.29
N GLY A 162 -9.80 6.75 -19.29
CA GLY A 162 -9.54 5.86 -20.40
C GLY A 162 -8.94 6.53 -21.65
N VAL A 163 -8.35 7.72 -21.49
CA VAL A 163 -7.62 8.42 -22.57
C VAL A 163 -6.26 8.89 -22.10
N GLU A 164 -5.29 8.95 -23.03
CA GLU A 164 -4.01 9.62 -22.82
C GLU A 164 -4.24 11.11 -22.57
N ARG A 165 -3.47 11.65 -21.62
CA ARG A 165 -3.47 13.08 -21.30
C ARG A 165 -2.14 13.72 -21.66
N TRP A 166 -1.04 12.99 -21.47
CA TRP A 166 0.29 13.39 -21.91
C TRP A 166 1.25 12.21 -21.95
N TRP A 167 2.33 12.41 -22.69
CA TRP A 167 3.45 11.49 -22.87
C TRP A 167 4.77 12.25 -22.71
N VAL A 168 5.68 11.73 -21.89
CA VAL A 168 6.99 12.36 -21.63
C VAL A 168 8.08 11.31 -21.77
N ASP A 169 8.90 11.41 -22.80
CA ASP A 169 10.07 10.56 -22.98
C ASP A 169 11.19 10.95 -22.02
N LEU A 170 11.46 10.16 -20.97
CA LEU A 170 12.44 10.56 -19.96
C LEU A 170 13.90 10.44 -20.43
N GLU A 171 14.14 9.81 -21.60
CA GLU A 171 15.46 9.53 -22.16
C GLU A 171 16.42 8.93 -21.11
N PRO A 172 16.05 7.84 -20.40
CA PRO A 172 16.90 7.28 -19.38
C PRO A 172 18.19 6.73 -19.97
N GLU A 173 19.30 6.89 -19.24
CA GLU A 173 20.54 6.19 -19.56
C GLU A 173 20.39 4.71 -19.21
N LEU A 174 19.80 3.93 -20.14
CA LEU A 174 19.67 2.48 -20.03
C LEU A 174 21.04 1.83 -20.32
N GLY A 175 21.97 1.96 -19.37
CA GLY A 175 23.24 1.24 -19.37
C GLY A 175 23.01 -0.26 -19.14
N GLY A 176 23.71 -1.13 -19.87
CA GLY A 176 23.48 -2.57 -19.85
C GLY A 176 23.52 -3.22 -18.46
N ALA A 177 22.56 -4.11 -18.21
CA ALA A 177 22.43 -5.17 -17.19
C ALA A 177 22.81 -4.91 -15.71
N ASP A 178 23.36 -3.76 -15.30
CA ASP A 178 23.94 -3.63 -13.94
C ASP A 178 23.83 -2.23 -13.32
N VAL A 179 22.94 -1.36 -13.82
CA VAL A 179 22.84 0.04 -13.33
C VAL A 179 21.46 0.32 -12.71
N GLY A 180 21.30 -0.12 -11.47
CA GLY A 180 20.26 0.39 -10.56
C GLY A 180 19.18 -0.60 -10.12
N PHE A 181 18.17 -0.10 -9.42
CA PHE A 181 17.01 -0.90 -9.01
C PHE A 181 15.94 -1.02 -10.10
N ASP A 182 15.03 -1.98 -9.91
CA ASP A 182 13.84 -2.12 -10.75
C ASP A 182 13.08 -0.79 -10.82
N PRO A 183 12.54 -0.43 -12.00
CA PRO A 183 11.82 0.82 -12.14
C PRO A 183 10.64 0.90 -11.18
N VAL A 184 10.43 2.07 -10.62
CA VAL A 184 9.34 2.33 -9.67
C VAL A 184 8.71 3.66 -10.00
N VAL A 185 7.37 3.72 -9.93
CA VAL A 185 6.60 4.96 -10.08
C VAL A 185 5.80 5.17 -8.80
N ALA A 186 5.78 6.40 -8.30
CA ALA A 186 4.89 6.83 -7.24
C ALA A 186 4.21 8.12 -7.66
N ALA A 187 2.94 8.27 -7.29
CA ALA A 187 2.16 9.44 -7.66
C ALA A 187 1.42 9.99 -6.45
N SER A 188 1.24 11.30 -6.45
CA SER A 188 0.42 12.06 -5.52
C SER A 188 -0.35 13.13 -6.30
N ALA A 189 -1.24 13.86 -5.64
CA ALA A 189 -1.94 14.98 -6.26
C ALA A 189 -0.97 16.06 -6.81
N ASP A 190 0.23 16.16 -6.26
CA ASP A 190 1.16 17.25 -6.56
C ASP A 190 2.39 16.83 -7.38
N ALA A 191 2.73 15.55 -7.46
CA ALA A 191 3.95 15.09 -8.12
C ALA A 191 3.84 13.63 -8.57
N VAL A 192 4.49 13.33 -9.69
CA VAL A 192 4.77 11.98 -10.17
C VAL A 192 6.27 11.76 -10.13
N LEU A 193 6.69 10.76 -9.38
CA LEU A 193 8.07 10.36 -9.21
C LEU A 193 8.29 9.04 -9.92
N CYS A 194 9.41 8.90 -10.61
CA CYS A 194 9.84 7.61 -11.11
C CYS A 194 11.36 7.45 -11.02
N SER A 195 11.80 6.25 -10.66
CA SER A 195 13.21 5.84 -10.76
C SER A 195 13.37 4.95 -11.98
N VAL A 196 14.25 5.31 -12.91
CA VAL A 196 14.55 4.53 -14.11
C VAL A 196 15.98 4.83 -14.56
N GLY A 197 16.74 3.79 -14.92
CA GLY A 197 18.15 3.94 -15.32
C GLY A 197 19.02 4.61 -14.25
N GLY A 198 18.75 4.35 -12.97
CA GLY A 198 19.46 4.97 -11.83
C GLY A 198 19.18 6.46 -11.63
N THR A 199 18.21 7.05 -12.34
CA THR A 199 17.82 8.46 -12.20
C THR A 199 16.41 8.56 -11.65
N VAL A 200 16.24 9.40 -10.62
CA VAL A 200 14.93 9.82 -10.13
C VAL A 200 14.47 11.04 -10.91
N HIS A 201 13.31 10.92 -11.56
CA HIS A 201 12.63 12.01 -12.23
C HIS A 201 11.43 12.46 -11.41
N CYS A 202 11.19 13.77 -11.37
CA CYS A 202 9.97 14.36 -10.85
C CYS A 202 9.28 15.14 -11.95
N VAL A 203 8.03 14.78 -12.20
CA VAL A 203 7.16 15.39 -13.20
C VAL A 203 5.93 15.94 -12.47
N ASP A 204 5.47 17.12 -12.89
CA ASP A 204 4.19 17.61 -12.39
C ASP A 204 3.01 16.81 -12.99
N PRO A 205 1.83 16.82 -12.36
CA PRO A 205 0.66 16.12 -12.88
C PRO A 205 0.24 16.55 -14.30
N SER A 206 0.71 17.71 -14.78
CA SER A 206 0.47 18.20 -16.15
C SER A 206 1.47 17.68 -17.19
N GLY A 207 2.47 16.90 -16.78
CA GLY A 207 3.49 16.30 -17.65
C GLY A 207 4.77 17.13 -17.80
N ARG A 208 4.89 18.27 -17.12
CA ARG A 208 6.12 19.07 -17.19
C ARG A 208 7.14 18.57 -16.17
N ARG A 209 8.35 18.28 -16.64
CA ARG A 209 9.48 17.90 -15.80
C ARG A 209 9.85 19.03 -14.84
N ARG A 210 9.98 18.70 -13.56
CA ARG A 210 10.48 19.62 -12.52
C ARG A 210 11.98 19.48 -12.38
N TRP A 211 12.46 18.26 -12.19
CA TRP A 211 13.87 17.96 -11.97
C TRP A 211 14.16 16.47 -12.25
N ALA A 212 15.45 16.16 -12.38
CA ALA A 212 15.99 14.81 -12.45
C ALA A 212 17.28 14.71 -11.62
N ARG A 213 17.54 13.57 -10.97
CA ARG A 213 18.71 13.33 -10.11
C ARG A 213 19.23 11.91 -10.29
N SER A 214 20.49 11.78 -10.70
CA SER A 214 21.19 10.49 -10.87
C SER A 214 21.97 10.04 -9.63
N GLU A 215 22.08 10.91 -8.62
CA GLU A 215 22.80 10.60 -7.36
C GLU A 215 21.97 9.74 -6.41
N VAL A 216 20.68 9.59 -6.69
CA VAL A 216 19.72 8.81 -5.89
C VAL A 216 19.16 7.72 -6.78
N ASP A 217 19.51 6.48 -6.51
CA ASP A 217 18.85 5.32 -7.10
C ASP A 217 17.80 4.79 -6.12
N ALA A 218 16.52 5.08 -6.40
CA ALA A 218 15.44 4.86 -5.47
C ALA A 218 14.69 3.56 -5.75
N ARG A 219 14.39 2.80 -4.69
CA ARG A 219 13.54 1.60 -4.71
C ARG A 219 12.08 1.89 -4.43
N ARG A 220 11.82 2.93 -3.64
CA ARG A 220 10.49 3.34 -3.20
C ARG A 220 10.49 4.81 -2.87
N PHE A 221 9.31 5.40 -3.04
CA PHE A 221 9.05 6.78 -2.70
C PHE A 221 7.94 6.90 -1.66
N SER A 222 7.98 7.99 -0.90
CA SER A 222 6.83 8.56 -0.22
C SER A 222 6.86 10.08 -0.40
N VAL A 223 5.71 10.70 -0.60
CA VAL A 223 5.59 12.15 -0.72
C VAL A 223 4.73 12.64 0.43
N VAL A 224 5.29 13.48 1.29
CA VAL A 224 4.60 14.05 2.46
C VAL A 224 4.97 15.52 2.58
N ASP A 225 3.96 16.39 2.62
CA ASP A 225 4.11 17.85 2.73
C ASP A 225 5.08 18.46 1.71
N GLY A 226 5.03 17.98 0.46
CA GLY A 226 5.87 18.46 -0.63
C GLY A 226 7.35 18.04 -0.53
N GLU A 227 7.69 17.14 0.39
CA GLU A 227 9.01 16.52 0.48
C GLU A 227 8.96 15.08 -0.03
N VAL A 228 10.04 14.66 -0.69
CA VAL A 228 10.16 13.35 -1.30
C VAL A 228 11.12 12.50 -0.48
N PHE A 229 10.65 11.36 -0.01
CA PHE A 229 11.44 10.35 0.67
C PHE A 229 11.74 9.23 -0.30
N ALA A 230 13.02 8.95 -0.50
CA ALA A 230 13.48 7.91 -1.41
C ALA A 230 14.36 6.93 -0.65
N SER A 231 13.94 5.66 -0.55
CA SER A 231 14.85 4.62 -0.05
C SER A 231 15.78 4.19 -1.18
N SER A 232 17.08 4.28 -0.96
CA SER A 232 18.13 3.85 -1.89
C SER A 232 18.91 2.66 -1.34
N GLY A 233 19.96 2.24 -2.05
CA GLY A 233 20.92 1.25 -1.55
C GLY A 233 21.73 1.75 -0.35
N THR A 234 21.87 3.08 -0.20
CA THR A 234 22.70 3.72 0.82
C THR A 234 21.93 4.16 2.05
N GLY A 235 20.61 4.39 1.93
CA GLY A 235 19.76 4.71 3.07
C GLY A 235 18.44 5.35 2.68
N LEU A 236 17.90 6.21 3.54
CA LEU A 236 16.75 7.05 3.22
C LEU A 236 17.24 8.46 2.89
N ALA A 237 16.92 8.94 1.70
CA ALA A 237 17.14 10.31 1.30
C ALA A 237 15.84 11.11 1.43
N ALA A 238 15.96 12.32 1.95
CA ALA A 238 14.92 13.32 1.94
C ALA A 238 15.28 14.40 0.92
N LEU A 239 14.42 14.59 -0.08
CA LEU A 239 14.63 15.52 -1.17
C LEU A 239 13.58 16.62 -1.14
N ASP A 240 13.97 17.84 -1.42
CA ASP A 240 13.02 18.92 -1.67
C ASP A 240 12.16 18.58 -2.90
N GLY A 241 10.84 18.52 -2.75
CA GLY A 241 9.98 18.09 -3.87
C GLY A 241 9.93 19.08 -5.03
N SER A 242 10.32 20.34 -4.81
CA SER A 242 10.32 21.37 -5.86
C SER A 242 11.63 21.40 -6.66
N THR A 243 12.78 21.13 -6.02
CA THR A 243 14.10 21.21 -6.66
C THR A 243 14.78 19.86 -6.87
N GLY A 244 14.42 18.85 -6.08
CA GLY A 244 15.09 17.56 -6.01
C GLY A 244 16.41 17.59 -5.25
N GLU A 245 16.75 18.71 -4.59
CA GLU A 245 17.97 18.80 -3.79
C GLU A 245 17.84 17.96 -2.52
N SER A 246 18.90 17.21 -2.21
CA SER A 246 18.98 16.44 -0.97
C SER A 246 19.04 17.38 0.23
N ARG A 247 18.09 17.23 1.15
CA ARG A 247 18.08 17.90 2.45
C ARG A 247 18.95 17.14 3.44
N TRP A 248 18.82 15.82 3.45
CA TRP A 248 19.62 14.90 4.23
C TRP A 248 19.53 13.49 3.66
N ILE A 249 20.51 12.67 4.03
CA ILE A 249 20.57 11.24 3.73
C ILE A 249 21.02 10.54 5.00
N THR A 250 20.35 9.43 5.35
CA THR A 250 20.83 8.57 6.44
C THR A 250 21.96 7.67 5.94
N ASP A 251 22.96 7.42 6.77
CA ASP A 251 24.07 6.51 6.45
C ASP A 251 23.69 5.02 6.55
N ASP A 252 22.52 4.73 7.13
CA ASP A 252 22.06 3.38 7.37
C ASP A 252 21.10 2.90 6.28
N ARG A 253 21.26 1.64 5.91
CA ARG A 253 20.35 0.96 5.00
C ARG A 253 18.93 0.97 5.57
N VAL A 254 17.97 1.29 4.73
CA VAL A 254 16.55 1.29 5.09
C VAL A 254 15.82 0.22 4.26
N GLY A 255 15.15 -0.70 4.95
CA GLY A 255 14.41 -1.80 4.33
C GLY A 255 13.04 -1.32 3.85
N ARG A 256 12.17 -0.96 4.80
CA ARG A 256 10.99 -0.14 4.51
C ARG A 256 10.88 1.00 5.51
N PHE A 257 10.05 1.96 5.15
CA PHE A 257 9.84 3.16 5.92
C PHE A 257 8.38 3.61 5.82
N ALA A 258 7.94 4.33 6.84
CA ALA A 258 6.69 5.06 6.86
C ALA A 258 7.00 6.52 7.19
N VAL A 259 6.36 7.45 6.51
CA VAL A 259 6.56 8.88 6.72
C VAL A 259 5.26 9.51 7.17
N THR A 260 5.37 10.36 8.18
CA THR A 260 4.30 11.20 8.69
C THR A 260 4.72 12.67 8.53
N THR A 261 3.80 13.59 8.79
CA THR A 261 4.11 15.02 8.84
C THR A 261 5.24 15.34 9.83
N ASP A 262 5.37 14.51 10.87
CA ASP A 262 6.27 14.78 12.00
C ASP A 262 7.63 14.06 11.90
N ALA A 263 7.69 12.88 11.29
CA ALA A 263 8.88 12.02 11.30
C ALA A 263 8.85 10.94 10.21
N ALA A 264 10.04 10.42 9.91
CA ALA A 264 10.24 9.19 9.15
C ALA A 264 10.59 8.04 10.10
N TYR A 265 9.91 6.91 9.96
CA TYR A 265 10.13 5.69 10.72
C TYR A 265 10.71 4.61 9.81
N CYS A 266 11.90 4.12 10.13
CA CYS A 266 12.65 3.20 9.29
C CYS A 266 12.84 1.87 10.01
N ALA A 267 12.56 0.76 9.31
CA ALA A 267 12.79 -0.58 9.81
C ALA A 267 13.82 -1.31 8.93
N PHE A 268 14.90 -1.79 9.54
CA PHE A 268 15.96 -2.56 8.89
C PHE A 268 16.80 -3.34 9.91
N ASP A 269 17.27 -4.53 9.54
CA ASP A 269 18.17 -5.39 10.34
C ASP A 269 17.74 -5.55 11.81
N ALA A 270 16.46 -5.85 12.03
CA ALA A 270 15.84 -5.98 13.35
C ALA A 270 15.81 -4.69 14.21
N GLU A 271 16.05 -3.53 13.61
CA GLU A 271 15.95 -2.24 14.29
C GLU A 271 14.75 -1.41 13.78
N LEU A 272 14.20 -0.60 14.68
CA LEU A 272 13.24 0.45 14.33
C LEU A 272 13.79 1.80 14.78
N ARG A 273 13.87 2.75 13.86
CA ARG A 273 14.43 4.10 14.11
C ARG A 273 13.45 5.17 13.70
N ALA A 274 13.45 6.28 14.42
CA ALA A 274 12.68 7.47 14.07
C ALA A 274 13.61 8.66 13.84
N TYR A 275 13.49 9.24 12.66
CA TYR A 275 14.18 10.47 12.27
C TYR A 275 13.16 11.60 12.23
N ASP A 276 13.54 12.77 12.73
CA ASP A 276 12.76 13.96 12.51
C ASP A 276 12.87 14.47 11.06
N ARG A 277 12.17 15.55 10.76
CA ARG A 277 12.14 16.10 9.40
C ARG A 277 13.46 16.73 8.97
N SER A 278 14.33 17.10 9.91
CA SER A 278 15.71 17.55 9.65
C SER A 278 16.70 16.41 9.43
N GLY A 279 16.29 15.16 9.67
CA GLY A 279 17.14 13.99 9.55
C GLY A 279 17.83 13.60 10.85
N ASP A 280 17.53 14.27 11.96
CA ASP A 280 18.10 13.94 13.27
C ASP A 280 17.39 12.74 13.88
N LEU A 281 18.18 11.80 14.42
CA LEU A 281 17.65 10.61 15.10
C LEU A 281 16.97 11.02 16.42
N ARG A 282 15.66 10.79 16.52
CA ARG A 282 14.88 11.03 17.75
C ARG A 282 15.03 9.90 18.76
N TRP A 283 14.87 8.67 18.28
CA TRP A 283 14.98 7.47 19.07
C TRP A 283 15.25 6.26 18.17
N ALA A 284 15.79 5.21 18.78
CA ALA A 284 16.00 3.92 18.15
C ALA A 284 15.64 2.80 19.12
N ILE A 285 15.03 1.75 18.59
CA ILE A 285 14.84 0.47 19.26
C ILE A 285 15.87 -0.48 18.61
N PRO A 286 17.03 -0.70 19.26
CA PRO A 286 18.14 -1.44 18.67
C PRO A 286 17.88 -2.94 18.61
N ASP A 287 18.64 -3.63 17.77
CA ASP A 287 18.71 -5.09 17.78
C ASP A 287 19.48 -5.57 19.02
N ASP A 288 18.75 -6.17 19.95
CA ASP A 288 19.31 -6.69 21.20
C ASP A 288 20.15 -7.98 20.99
N ARG A 289 20.33 -8.46 19.73
CA ARG A 289 21.22 -9.60 19.42
C ARG A 289 22.67 -9.37 19.84
N ARG A 290 23.15 -8.11 19.87
CA ARG A 290 24.50 -7.77 20.35
C ARG A 290 24.62 -7.77 21.88
N SER A 291 23.50 -7.67 22.60
CA SER A 291 23.42 -7.56 24.06
C SER A 291 23.35 -8.93 24.78
N GLY A 292 24.26 -9.85 24.48
CA GLY A 292 24.58 -10.98 25.36
C GLY A 292 23.62 -12.20 25.39
N ARG A 293 24.22 -13.39 25.38
CA ARG A 293 23.61 -14.73 25.24
C ARG A 293 22.61 -15.20 26.32
N ASN A 294 22.16 -14.34 27.24
CA ASN A 294 21.44 -14.78 28.45
C ASN A 294 20.01 -14.23 28.66
N ARG A 295 19.43 -13.47 27.72
CA ARG A 295 17.97 -13.18 27.78
C ARG A 295 17.17 -14.33 27.15
N PRO A 296 16.12 -14.88 27.81
CA PRO A 296 15.23 -15.87 27.22
C PRO A 296 14.73 -15.41 25.83
N GLY A 297 14.87 -16.26 24.82
CA GLY A 297 14.70 -15.91 23.40
C GLY A 297 13.25 -15.69 22.93
N LEU A 298 12.29 -15.48 23.83
CA LEU A 298 10.86 -15.39 23.51
C LEU A 298 10.32 -13.95 23.40
N ASP A 299 11.08 -12.93 23.80
CA ASP A 299 10.63 -11.52 23.81
C ASP A 299 11.41 -10.61 22.84
N ARG A 300 12.15 -11.18 21.88
CA ARG A 300 13.03 -10.41 20.99
C ARG A 300 12.33 -10.08 19.67
N PRO A 301 12.03 -8.80 19.38
CA PRO A 301 11.47 -8.44 18.08
C PRO A 301 12.60 -8.43 17.04
N ASP A 302 12.56 -9.39 16.12
CA ASP A 302 13.32 -9.32 14.87
C ASP A 302 12.43 -8.60 13.85
N TYR A 303 12.49 -7.25 13.81
CA TYR A 303 11.62 -6.47 12.93
C TYR A 303 11.89 -6.83 11.47
N GLN A 304 10.86 -7.33 10.78
CA GLN A 304 10.98 -7.90 9.42
C GLN A 304 10.89 -6.84 8.32
N GLY A 305 10.79 -5.58 8.73
CA GLY A 305 11.03 -4.41 7.91
C GLY A 305 9.76 -3.71 7.45
N ARG A 306 8.55 -4.18 7.76
CA ARG A 306 7.29 -3.51 7.38
C ARG A 306 6.82 -2.62 8.51
N VAL A 307 6.56 -1.36 8.16
CA VAL A 307 6.16 -0.33 9.11
C VAL A 307 5.03 0.50 8.52
N ALA A 308 4.06 0.84 9.36
CA ALA A 308 3.02 1.81 9.08
C ALA A 308 2.92 2.77 10.27
N ALA A 309 2.71 4.06 10.02
CA ALA A 309 2.74 5.05 11.07
C ALA A 309 1.77 6.20 10.80
N ASP A 310 1.22 6.74 11.87
CA ASP A 310 0.49 8.00 11.91
C ASP A 310 0.84 8.77 13.19
N SER A 311 0.12 9.85 13.45
CA SER A 311 0.29 10.65 14.67
C SER A 311 -0.03 9.88 15.96
N GLU A 312 -0.83 8.81 15.87
CA GLU A 312 -1.22 8.03 17.04
C GLU A 312 -0.18 6.96 17.34
N GLY A 313 0.32 6.21 16.36
CA GLY A 313 1.15 5.04 16.58
C GLY A 313 2.10 4.72 15.44
N VAL A 314 3.17 3.98 15.76
CA VAL A 314 4.03 3.30 14.78
C VAL A 314 3.82 1.80 14.96
N TYR A 315 3.42 1.14 13.90
CA TYR A 315 3.10 -0.28 13.85
C TYR A 315 4.12 -0.99 13.00
N VAL A 316 4.71 -2.06 13.53
CA VAL A 316 5.83 -2.74 12.87
C VAL A 316 5.69 -4.25 13.00
N ASP A 317 5.99 -4.96 11.91
CA ASP A 317 6.06 -6.42 11.91
C ASP A 317 7.38 -6.92 12.50
N SER A 318 7.33 -8.08 13.12
CA SER A 318 8.49 -8.77 13.64
C SER A 318 8.32 -10.27 13.50
N SER A 319 9.41 -11.04 13.66
CA SER A 319 9.32 -12.51 13.75
C SER A 319 8.42 -13.01 14.88
N ALA A 320 8.13 -12.16 15.87
CA ALA A 320 7.25 -12.46 16.98
C ALA A 320 5.80 -11.99 16.75
N GLY A 321 5.51 -11.26 15.68
CA GLY A 321 4.19 -10.70 15.37
C GLY A 321 4.18 -9.18 15.27
N LEU A 322 3.05 -8.57 15.63
CA LEU A 322 2.80 -7.13 15.46
C LEU A 322 3.13 -6.37 16.74
N ALA A 323 3.85 -5.25 16.63
CA ALA A 323 4.07 -4.33 17.73
C ALA A 323 3.53 -2.94 17.41
N ALA A 324 2.97 -2.27 18.42
CA ALA A 324 2.70 -0.84 18.39
C ALA A 324 3.65 -0.11 19.33
N VAL A 325 4.29 0.94 18.83
CA VAL A 325 5.19 1.79 19.60
C VAL A 325 4.76 3.24 19.52
N ALA A 326 5.05 3.99 20.58
CA ALA A 326 4.75 5.40 20.66
C ALA A 326 5.63 6.22 19.68
N PRO A 327 5.02 7.08 18.83
CA PRO A 327 5.77 7.91 17.88
C PRO A 327 6.82 8.82 18.54
N SER A 328 6.53 9.30 19.76
CA SER A 328 7.35 10.29 20.46
C SER A 328 8.66 9.75 21.02
N ASP A 329 8.69 8.51 21.48
CA ASP A 329 9.81 7.97 22.27
C ASP A 329 10.11 6.49 22.02
N GLY A 330 9.42 5.84 21.07
CA GLY A 330 9.62 4.44 20.73
C GLY A 330 9.17 3.45 21.80
N ARG A 331 8.46 3.89 22.87
CA ARG A 331 7.97 2.96 23.90
C ARG A 331 6.90 2.04 23.33
N VAL A 332 7.09 0.75 23.54
CA VAL A 332 6.09 -0.28 23.18
C VAL A 332 4.82 -0.07 23.98
N ARG A 333 3.69 0.04 23.28
CA ARG A 333 2.35 0.17 23.88
C ARG A 333 1.69 -1.18 24.05
N TRP A 334 1.75 -2.00 23.01
CA TRP A 334 1.25 -3.37 23.01
C TRP A 334 2.00 -4.23 21.99
N ARG A 335 1.90 -5.55 22.17
CA ARG A 335 2.47 -6.56 21.26
C ARG A 335 1.49 -7.71 21.10
N LEU A 336 1.44 -8.24 19.88
CA LEU A 336 0.76 -9.46 19.54
C LEU A 336 1.82 -10.51 19.23
N SER A 337 1.91 -11.51 20.10
CA SER A 337 2.93 -12.57 19.99
C SER A 337 2.45 -13.75 19.12
N ASN A 338 3.41 -14.52 18.60
CA ASN A 338 3.23 -15.80 17.91
C ASN A 338 2.44 -15.72 16.60
N ARG A 339 2.65 -14.66 15.82
CA ARG A 339 2.04 -14.48 14.51
C ARG A 339 3.12 -14.17 13.49
N THR A 340 3.26 -14.98 12.45
CA THR A 340 4.08 -14.58 11.30
C THR A 340 3.15 -13.89 10.32
N LEU A 341 3.36 -12.59 10.11
CA LEU A 341 2.50 -11.81 9.22
C LEU A 341 2.94 -12.03 7.77
N SER A 342 2.00 -12.37 6.89
CA SER A 342 2.28 -12.43 5.45
C SER A 342 2.14 -11.05 4.79
N ALA A 343 1.29 -10.19 5.33
CA ALA A 343 1.06 -8.82 4.86
C ALA A 343 0.80 -7.81 6.00
N GLY A 344 1.03 -6.53 5.71
CA GLY A 344 0.88 -5.42 6.65
C GLY A 344 2.10 -5.20 7.55
N PRO A 345 1.99 -4.32 8.57
CA PRO A 345 0.78 -3.58 8.94
C PRO A 345 0.36 -2.53 7.91
N TYR A 346 -0.94 -2.30 7.80
CA TYR A 346 -1.54 -1.18 7.06
C TYR A 346 -2.43 -0.37 8.00
N LEU A 347 -2.43 0.95 7.84
CA LEU A 347 -3.36 1.81 8.56
C LEU A 347 -4.68 1.91 7.82
N VAL A 348 -5.77 1.70 8.54
CA VAL A 348 -7.14 1.91 8.07
C VAL A 348 -7.89 2.79 9.07
N GLU A 349 -8.99 3.40 8.65
CA GLU A 349 -9.82 4.23 9.55
C GLU A 349 -10.26 3.44 10.80
N SER A 350 -10.52 2.15 10.63
CA SER A 350 -11.03 1.28 11.67
C SER A 350 -9.96 0.72 12.62
N GLY A 351 -8.67 0.87 12.32
CA GLY A 351 -7.60 0.20 13.07
C GLY A 351 -6.28 -0.02 12.31
N VAL A 352 -5.62 -1.11 12.66
CA VAL A 352 -4.40 -1.61 12.00
C VAL A 352 -4.74 -2.96 11.36
N LEU A 353 -4.56 -3.06 10.05
CA LEU A 353 -4.83 -4.26 9.28
C LEU A 353 -3.55 -5.05 9.06
N VAL A 354 -3.63 -6.37 9.22
CA VAL A 354 -2.58 -7.32 8.88
C VAL A 354 -3.18 -8.52 8.15
N VAL A 355 -2.33 -9.30 7.48
CA VAL A 355 -2.67 -10.67 7.09
C VAL A 355 -1.93 -11.64 7.98
N ASP A 356 -2.71 -12.45 8.69
CA ASP A 356 -2.25 -13.44 9.66
C ASP A 356 -2.85 -14.80 9.31
N ASP A 357 -2.00 -15.79 9.08
CA ASP A 357 -2.39 -17.15 8.63
C ASP A 357 -3.37 -17.16 7.45
N GLY A 358 -3.19 -16.21 6.52
CA GLY A 358 -4.05 -16.07 5.36
C GLY A 358 -5.42 -15.46 5.62
N GLU A 359 -5.68 -14.89 6.79
CA GLU A 359 -6.88 -14.11 7.10
C GLU A 359 -6.57 -12.62 7.16
N LEU A 360 -7.52 -11.78 6.75
CA LEU A 360 -7.47 -10.36 7.07
C LEU A 360 -7.89 -10.18 8.52
N VAL A 361 -7.02 -9.55 9.32
CA VAL A 361 -7.30 -9.25 10.72
C VAL A 361 -7.10 -7.77 10.95
N CYS A 362 -8.14 -7.09 11.44
CA CYS A 362 -8.06 -5.70 11.86
C CYS A 362 -8.02 -5.62 13.38
N HIS A 363 -7.04 -4.90 13.90
CA HIS A 363 -6.83 -4.65 15.33
C HIS A 363 -7.17 -3.21 15.68
N TYR A 364 -7.68 -2.98 16.90
CA TYR A 364 -7.73 -1.64 17.47
C TYR A 364 -6.30 -1.08 17.65
N ARG A 365 -6.17 0.24 17.51
CA ARG A 365 -4.89 0.96 17.56
C ARG A 365 -4.25 1.02 18.95
#